data_AF-A0A183JYX7-F1
#
_entry.id   AF-A0A183JYX7-F1
#
_cell.length_a   1.000
_cell.length_b   1.000
_cell.length_c   1.000
_cell.angle_alpha   90.00
_cell.angle_beta   90.00
_cell.angle_gamma   90.00
#
_symmetry.space_group_name_H-M   'P 1'
#
loop_
_entity.id
_entity.type
_entity.pdbx_description
1 polymer ?
#
loop_
_entity_poly.entity_id
_entity_poly.type
_entity_poly.pdbx_seq_one_letter_code
_entity_poly.pdbx_strand_id
1 'polypeptide(L)'
;MNEEYRMLYVIPRYARHLKISKNYGNHVLGLFDMQHFQFFLKGDELELGTKLRRVYFATEFVFDTGNPMSNSADSFVQIHTKGTIYGDVAIQARNLNINEDLDPLDVEISYVLPLSNDL
;
A
#
# COMPACT_ATOMS: atom_id res chain seq x y z
N MET A 1 -4.26 -20.83 11.31
CA MET A 1 -5.04 -20.26 10.19
C MET A 1 -4.19 -19.15 9.60
N ASN A 2 -3.85 -19.20 8.32
CA ASN A 2 -3.21 -18.06 7.67
C ASN A 2 -4.25 -16.93 7.62
N GLU A 3 -3.98 -15.78 8.23
CA GLU A 3 -4.88 -14.63 8.08
C GLU A 3 -4.89 -14.18 6.62
N GLU A 4 -6.10 -13.97 6.10
CA GLU A 4 -6.32 -13.37 4.78
C GLU A 4 -6.05 -11.87 4.85
N TYR A 5 -5.71 -11.27 3.70
CA TYR A 5 -5.62 -9.82 3.59
C TYR A 5 -6.95 -9.17 4.01
N ARG A 6 -6.86 -8.14 4.85
CA ARG A 6 -8.02 -7.36 5.32
C ARG A 6 -7.98 -5.96 4.73
N MET A 7 -9.13 -5.48 4.27
CA MET A 7 -9.27 -4.12 3.77
C MET A 7 -9.05 -3.10 4.90
N LEU A 8 -8.14 -2.16 4.66
CA LEU A 8 -7.87 -1.04 5.57
C LEU A 8 -8.53 0.24 5.09
N TYR A 9 -8.42 0.53 3.79
CA TYR A 9 -8.82 1.82 3.24
C TYR A 9 -9.11 1.73 1.74
N VAL A 10 -10.08 2.49 1.26
CA VAL A 10 -10.37 2.64 -0.17
C VAL A 10 -9.88 4.01 -0.62
N ILE A 11 -8.97 4.01 -1.59
CA ILE A 11 -8.38 5.24 -2.12
C ILE A 11 -9.42 5.97 -2.96
N PRO A 12 -9.71 7.24 -2.67
CA PRO A 12 -10.66 8.01 -3.47
C PRO A 12 -10.24 8.09 -4.93
N ARG A 13 -11.22 8.00 -5.82
CA ARG A 13 -11.00 8.20 -7.25
C ARG A 13 -10.42 9.60 -7.50
N TYR A 14 -9.53 9.68 -8.49
CA TYR A 14 -8.78 10.86 -8.88
C TYR A 14 -7.77 11.39 -7.86
N ALA A 15 -7.52 10.66 -6.77
CA ALA A 15 -6.42 10.96 -5.86
C ALA A 15 -5.08 11.01 -6.61
N ARG A 16 -4.24 11.97 -6.22
CA ARG A 16 -2.90 12.20 -6.77
C ARG A 16 -1.86 12.21 -5.65
N HIS A 17 -0.61 11.99 -6.03
CA HIS A 17 0.52 12.00 -5.08
C HIS A 17 0.29 11.08 -3.88
N LEU A 18 -0.31 9.91 -4.14
CA LEU A 18 -0.54 8.93 -3.08
C LEU A 18 0.82 8.53 -2.50
N LYS A 19 0.89 8.55 -1.18
CA LYS A 19 2.02 8.05 -0.40
C LYS A 19 1.44 7.29 0.79
N ILE A 20 1.84 6.04 0.93
CA ILE A 20 1.47 5.17 2.04
C ILE A 20 2.76 4.77 2.74
N SER A 21 2.86 5.13 4.00
CA SER A 21 3.94 4.70 4.88
C SER A 21 3.41 3.79 5.97
N LYS A 22 4.26 2.87 6.42
CA LYS A 22 3.97 2.04 7.59
C LYS A 22 5.18 1.90 8.50
N ASN A 23 4.96 1.50 9.74
CA ASN A 23 6.03 1.10 10.63
C ASN A 23 6.73 -0.20 10.17
N TYR A 24 7.97 -0.38 10.63
CA TYR A 24 8.65 -1.68 10.52
C TYR A 24 7.88 -2.71 11.35
N GLY A 25 7.76 -3.93 10.83
CA GLY A 25 7.00 -5.01 11.47
C GLY A 25 6.48 -6.03 10.47
N ASN A 26 5.85 -7.08 10.99
CA ASN A 26 5.45 -8.30 10.27
C ASN A 26 4.24 -8.15 9.32
N HIS A 27 3.69 -6.94 9.22
CA HIS A 27 2.58 -6.64 8.33
C HIS A 27 3.06 -6.30 6.92
N VAL A 28 2.38 -6.81 5.90
CA VAL A 28 2.55 -6.41 4.51
C VAL A 28 1.29 -5.75 3.97
N LEU A 29 1.46 -4.80 3.05
CA LEU A 29 0.35 -4.17 2.35
C LEU A 29 0.18 -4.77 0.95
N GLY A 30 -1.07 -4.82 0.49
CA GLY A 30 -1.47 -5.18 -0.86
C GLY A 30 -2.36 -4.10 -1.46
N LEU A 31 -2.27 -3.94 -2.78
CA LEU A 31 -3.18 -3.10 -3.55
C LEU A 31 -4.16 -3.97 -4.31
N PHE A 32 -5.43 -3.74 -4.01
CA PHE A 32 -6.55 -4.52 -4.53
C PHE A 32 -7.38 -3.66 -5.45
N ASP A 33 -7.63 -4.18 -6.65
CA ASP A 33 -8.53 -3.60 -7.63
C ASP A 33 -9.96 -4.05 -7.30
N MET A 34 -10.77 -3.09 -6.86
CA MET A 34 -12.16 -3.33 -6.47
C MET A 34 -13.08 -3.58 -7.66
N GLN A 35 -12.71 -3.14 -8.88
CA GLN A 35 -13.53 -3.32 -10.07
C GLN A 35 -13.44 -4.74 -10.61
N HIS A 36 -12.23 -5.32 -10.62
CA HIS A 36 -12.00 -6.69 -11.10
C HIS A 36 -11.82 -7.72 -9.98
N PHE A 37 -11.98 -7.29 -8.72
CA PHE A 37 -11.88 -8.14 -7.53
C PHE A 37 -10.59 -8.96 -7.46
N GLN A 38 -9.45 -8.33 -7.77
CA GLN A 38 -8.16 -9.00 -7.78
C GLN A 38 -7.04 -8.12 -7.21
N PHE A 39 -6.02 -8.76 -6.66
CA PHE A 39 -4.78 -8.05 -6.34
C PHE A 39 -4.00 -7.77 -7.62
N PHE A 40 -3.57 -6.52 -7.78
CA PHE A 40 -2.53 -6.20 -8.76
C PHE A 40 -1.16 -6.02 -8.10
N LEU A 41 -1.12 -5.96 -6.77
CA LEU A 41 0.10 -6.00 -6.00
C LEU A 41 -0.16 -6.61 -4.61
N LYS A 42 0.72 -7.52 -4.18
CA LYS A 42 0.73 -8.10 -2.84
C LYS A 42 2.13 -8.02 -2.26
N GLY A 43 2.25 -7.52 -1.04
CA GLY A 43 3.56 -7.32 -0.39
C GLY A 43 4.24 -8.63 0.02
N ASP A 44 3.50 -9.71 0.25
CA ASP A 44 4.04 -11.04 0.60
C ASP A 44 4.63 -11.81 -0.60
N GLU A 45 4.37 -11.36 -1.83
CA GLU A 45 4.94 -11.94 -3.05
C GLU A 45 6.27 -11.26 -3.45
N LEU A 46 6.76 -10.30 -2.65
CA LEU A 46 7.93 -9.49 -2.97
C LEU A 46 9.10 -9.79 -2.03
N GLU A 47 10.30 -9.85 -2.60
CA GLU A 47 11.53 -10.00 -1.83
C GLU A 47 11.82 -8.73 -1.01
N LEU A 48 12.29 -8.90 0.23
CA LEU A 48 12.70 -7.79 1.10
C LEU A 48 13.84 -6.98 0.47
N GLY A 49 13.82 -5.65 0.63
CA GLY A 49 14.78 -4.73 0.01
C GLY A 49 14.60 -4.50 -1.49
N THR A 50 13.56 -5.07 -2.10
CA THR A 50 13.25 -4.84 -3.51
C THR A 50 12.25 -3.71 -3.73
N LYS A 51 12.35 -3.11 -4.91
CA LYS A 51 11.46 -2.05 -5.37
C LYS A 51 10.75 -2.50 -6.62
N LEU A 52 9.42 -2.63 -6.55
CA LEU A 52 8.58 -3.01 -7.67
C LEU A 52 7.89 -1.77 -8.25
N ARG A 53 7.78 -1.72 -9.59
CA ARG A 53 6.97 -0.73 -10.29
C ARG A 53 5.89 -1.43 -11.11
N ARG A 54 4.66 -0.96 -10.99
CA ARG A 54 3.50 -1.46 -11.74
C ARG A 54 2.72 -0.29 -12.30
N VAL A 55 2.35 -0.38 -13.57
CA VAL A 55 1.45 0.60 -14.19
C VAL A 55 0.05 0.02 -14.19
N TYR A 56 -0.90 0.75 -13.63
CA TYR A 56 -2.29 0.37 -13.55
C TYR A 56 -3.17 1.59 -13.84
N PHE A 57 -4.06 1.48 -14.85
CA PHE A 57 -4.84 2.60 -15.41
C PHE A 57 -4.03 3.91 -15.57
N ALA A 58 -2.92 3.85 -16.30
CA ALA A 58 -2.03 4.99 -16.54
C ALA A 58 -1.44 5.65 -15.28
N THR A 59 -1.53 5.00 -14.11
CA THR A 59 -0.85 5.40 -12.88
C THR A 59 0.31 4.45 -12.63
N GLU A 60 1.51 4.99 -12.41
CA GLU A 60 2.64 4.21 -11.92
C GLU A 60 2.52 4.07 -10.41
N PHE A 61 2.34 2.84 -9.93
CA PHE A 61 2.48 2.47 -8.52
C PHE A 61 3.91 1.97 -8.30
N VAL A 62 4.56 2.54 -7.31
CA VAL A 62 5.89 2.15 -6.88
C VAL A 62 5.78 1.59 -5.47
N PHE A 63 6.18 0.35 -5.32
CA PHE A 63 6.19 -0.37 -4.06
C PHE A 63 7.63 -0.62 -3.61
N ASP A 64 7.93 -0.30 -2.37
CA ASP A 64 9.23 -0.45 -1.74
C ASP A 64 9.04 -1.34 -0.52
N THR A 65 9.63 -2.53 -0.50
CA THR A 65 9.49 -3.45 0.65
C THR A 65 10.27 -2.95 1.88
N GLY A 66 11.03 -1.86 1.74
CA GLY A 66 11.88 -1.32 2.80
C GLY A 66 13.15 -2.16 2.97
N ASN A 67 14.20 -1.55 3.53
CA ASN A 67 15.38 -2.28 3.96
C ASN A 67 15.26 -2.56 5.47
N PRO A 68 15.20 -3.83 5.91
CA PRO A 68 15.12 -4.17 7.34
C PRO A 68 16.36 -3.75 8.14
N MET A 69 17.49 -3.41 7.51
CA MET A 69 18.66 -2.86 8.22
C MET A 69 18.54 -1.36 8.56
N SER A 70 17.49 -0.68 8.09
CA SER A 70 17.20 0.72 8.43
C SER A 70 16.43 0.81 9.74
N ASN A 71 17.02 0.32 10.83
CA ASN A 71 16.47 0.40 12.20
C ASN A 71 16.39 1.84 12.76
N SER A 72 16.66 2.87 11.95
CA SER A 72 16.72 4.27 12.39
C SER A 72 15.47 5.10 12.05
N ALA A 73 14.47 4.53 11.36
CA ALA A 73 13.23 5.24 11.05
C ALA A 73 12.03 4.49 11.63
N ASP A 74 11.15 5.19 12.35
CA ASP A 74 9.93 4.59 12.94
C ASP A 74 8.94 4.11 11.85
N SER A 75 9.03 4.68 10.65
CA SER A 75 8.24 4.30 9.48
C SER A 75 8.99 4.48 8.17
N PHE A 76 8.52 3.80 7.12
CA PHE A 76 9.04 3.97 5.77
C PHE A 76 7.91 4.05 4.75
N VAL A 77 8.20 4.71 3.61
CA VAL A 77 7.26 4.80 2.49
C VAL A 77 7.24 3.48 1.76
N GLN A 78 6.12 2.76 1.89
CA GLN A 78 5.96 1.48 1.24
C GLN A 78 5.38 1.62 -0.15
N ILE A 79 4.47 2.57 -0.35
CA ILE A 79 3.78 2.73 -1.64
C ILE A 79 3.74 4.21 -1.99
N HIS A 80 4.07 4.55 -3.23
CA HIS A 80 3.77 5.87 -3.76
C HIS A 80 3.38 5.83 -5.23
N THR A 81 2.63 6.82 -5.70
CA THR A 81 2.19 6.87 -7.09
C THR A 81 2.77 8.03 -7.89
N LYS A 82 2.85 7.85 -9.20
CA LYS A 82 2.97 8.93 -10.18
C LYS A 82 1.78 8.88 -11.12
N GLY A 83 1.04 9.99 -11.18
CA GLY A 83 -0.19 10.10 -11.97
C GLY A 83 -1.44 10.20 -11.11
N THR A 84 -2.59 10.15 -11.79
CA THR A 84 -3.92 10.25 -11.17
C THR A 84 -4.53 8.86 -11.08
N ILE A 85 -4.96 8.45 -9.90
CA ILE A 85 -5.60 7.15 -9.70
C ILE A 85 -7.01 7.19 -10.29
N TYR A 86 -7.24 6.46 -11.38
CA TYR A 86 -8.54 6.43 -12.06
C TYR A 86 -9.48 5.29 -11.62
N GLY A 87 -8.91 4.22 -11.06
CA GLY A 87 -9.65 3.03 -10.62
C GLY A 87 -9.98 3.05 -9.14
N ASP A 88 -10.88 2.16 -8.74
CA ASP A 88 -11.27 1.94 -7.34
C ASP A 88 -10.24 1.00 -6.69
N VAL A 89 -9.23 1.60 -6.04
CA VAL A 89 -8.12 0.86 -5.42
C VAL A 89 -8.31 0.80 -3.92
N ALA A 90 -8.27 -0.40 -3.35
CA ALA A 90 -8.23 -0.61 -1.91
C ALA A 90 -6.84 -1.00 -1.43
N ILE A 91 -6.48 -0.50 -0.25
CA ILE A 91 -5.32 -0.91 0.51
C ILE A 91 -5.78 -2.05 1.43
N GLN A 92 -5.11 -3.18 1.35
CA GLN A 92 -5.31 -4.28 2.27
C GLN A 92 -4.02 -4.59 3.01
N ALA A 93 -4.12 -5.18 4.20
CA ALA A 93 -2.97 -5.61 4.97
C ALA A 93 -3.10 -7.06 5.41
N ARG A 94 -1.97 -7.74 5.53
CA ARG A 94 -1.86 -9.10 6.04
C ARG A 94 -0.72 -9.17 7.05
N ASN A 95 -0.95 -9.88 8.14
CA ASN A 95 0.08 -10.24 9.08
C ASN A 95 0.78 -11.54 8.62
N LEU A 96 2.11 -11.51 8.48
CA LEU A 96 2.90 -12.67 8.08
C LEU A 96 3.17 -13.65 9.22
N ASN A 97 3.16 -13.20 10.48
CA ASN A 97 3.48 -14.05 11.63
C ASN A 97 2.55 -13.80 12.81
N ILE A 98 1.53 -14.65 12.94
CA ILE A 98 0.43 -14.49 13.92
C ILE A 98 0.84 -14.95 15.33
N ASN A 99 2.00 -15.61 15.46
CA ASN A 99 2.42 -16.28 16.70
C ASN A 99 3.44 -15.46 17.52
N GLU A 100 3.88 -14.30 17.04
CA GLU A 100 4.77 -13.39 17.78
C GLU A 100 3.96 -12.26 18.40
N ASP A 101 4.40 -11.73 19.55
CA ASP A 101 3.85 -10.50 20.12
C ASP A 101 3.92 -9.40 19.05
N LEU A 102 2.75 -8.97 18.58
CA LEU A 102 2.64 -8.19 17.35
C LEU A 102 2.92 -6.72 17.64
N ASP A 103 3.89 -6.16 16.92
CA ASP A 103 3.92 -4.72 16.73
C ASP A 103 2.62 -4.29 16.05
N PRO A 104 1.89 -3.29 16.59
CA PRO A 104 0.70 -2.77 15.95
C PRO A 104 1.02 -2.29 14.53
N LEU A 105 0.08 -2.47 13.60
CA LEU A 105 0.25 -1.92 12.26
C LEU A 105 -0.11 -0.42 12.28
N ASP A 106 0.91 0.43 12.19
CA ASP A 106 0.74 1.86 12.03
C ASP A 106 0.87 2.23 10.55
N VAL A 107 -0.18 2.85 9.99
CA VAL A 107 -0.22 3.25 8.57
C VAL A 107 -0.59 4.72 8.46
N GLU A 108 0.21 5.46 7.70
CA GLU A 108 -0.11 6.82 7.27
C GLU A 108 -0.41 6.82 5.76
N ILE A 109 -1.56 7.39 5.40
CA ILE A 109 -2.01 7.51 4.01
C ILE A 109 -2.17 8.99 3.71
N SER A 110 -1.41 9.49 2.72
CA SER A 110 -1.53 10.87 2.24
C SER A 110 -1.74 10.90 0.74
N TYR A 111 -2.58 11.82 0.29
CA TYR A 111 -2.89 12.07 -1.12
C TYR A 111 -3.49 13.48 -1.27
N VAL A 112 -3.55 13.94 -2.51
CA VAL A 112 -4.21 15.19 -2.91
C VAL A 112 -5.46 14.85 -3.71
N LEU A 113 -6.59 15.43 -3.35
CA LEU A 113 -7.81 15.39 -4.16
C LEU A 113 -7.82 16.55 -5.16
N PRO A 114 -8.37 16.36 -6.37
CA PRO A 114 -8.63 17.49 -7.25
C PRO A 114 -9.57 18.46 -6.55
N LEU A 115 -9.39 19.76 -6.79
CA LEU A 115 -10.42 20.75 -6.46
C LEU A 115 -11.71 20.31 -7.16
N SER A 116 -12.82 20.25 -6.43
CA SER A 116 -14.12 19.98 -7.04
C SER A 116 -14.35 21.05 -8.10
N ASN A 117 -14.48 20.63 -9.36
CA ASN A 117 -15.18 21.46 -10.31
C ASN A 117 -16.65 21.26 -9.95
N ASP A 118 -17.22 22.22 -9.24
CA ASP A 118 -18.67 22.41 -9.24
C ASP A 118 -19.08 22.55 -10.71
N LEU A 119 -19.61 21.46 -11.28
CA LEU A 119 -20.27 21.43 -12.59
C LEU A 119 -21.75 21.70 -12.40
#